data_AF-A0A8E2VJS8-F1
#
_entry.id   AF-A0A8E2VJS8-F1
#
_cell.length_a   1.000
_cell.length_b   1.000
_cell.length_c   1.000
_cell.angle_alpha   90.00
_cell.angle_beta   90.00
_cell.angle_gamma   90.00
#
_symmetry.space_group_name_H-M   'P 1'
#
loop_
_entity.id
_entity.type
_entity.pdbx_description
1 polymer ?
#
loop_
_entity_poly.entity_id
_entity_poly.type
_entity_poly.pdbx_seq_one_letter_code
_entity_poly.pdbx_strand_id
1 'polypeptide(L)'
;MDRSALEALPNFPFSRFRTSEAEFLLLELYWPAVIREAIGPEAGALVVPLAEADQDSQNFGTPVLLSFWIPRIGRGLRLLHNDPPDGESRSESQLFASAAIRQQPPGWELPADGQSAPAVDRMEELVVIADTDPAVADAVAEAARLFLLKDIPLADMQAYCDELEAEWLAK
;
A
#
# COMPACT_ATOMS: atom_id res chain seq x y z
N MET A 1 11.59 -7.00 -11.10
CA MET A 1 12.63 -7.09 -10.07
C MET A 1 11.95 -7.64 -8.83
N ASP A 2 12.59 -8.57 -8.15
CA ASP A 2 12.12 -9.14 -6.88
C ASP A 2 12.49 -8.24 -5.71
N ARG A 3 11.77 -8.41 -4.59
CA ARG A 3 11.94 -7.62 -3.36
C ARG A 3 13.38 -7.67 -2.86
N SER A 4 13.96 -8.87 -2.79
CA SER A 4 15.31 -9.10 -2.29
C SER A 4 16.40 -8.39 -3.09
N ALA A 5 16.25 -8.26 -4.42
CA ALA A 5 17.20 -7.51 -5.25
C ALA A 5 17.12 -5.99 -4.99
N LEU A 6 15.94 -5.46 -4.66
CA LEU A 6 15.77 -4.06 -4.30
C LEU A 6 16.35 -3.76 -2.91
N GLU A 7 16.12 -4.65 -1.94
CA GLU A 7 16.69 -4.53 -0.58
C GLU A 7 18.22 -4.63 -0.55
N ALA A 8 18.83 -5.30 -1.54
CA ALA A 8 20.28 -5.40 -1.68
C ALA A 8 20.95 -4.12 -2.24
N LEU A 9 20.17 -3.11 -2.67
CA LEU A 9 20.73 -1.88 -3.23
C LEU A 9 21.36 -1.00 -2.13
N PRO A 10 22.49 -0.31 -2.40
CA PRO A 10 23.22 0.45 -1.38
C PRO A 10 22.44 1.61 -0.75
N ASN A 11 21.40 2.08 -1.41
CA ASN A 11 20.56 3.20 -1.00
C ASN A 11 19.22 2.76 -0.39
N PHE A 12 18.98 1.46 -0.23
CA PHE A 12 17.86 0.97 0.57
C PHE A 12 18.00 1.50 2.02
N PRO A 13 16.94 2.04 2.66
CA PRO A 13 15.52 1.89 2.34
C PRO A 13 14.88 3.03 1.51
N PHE A 14 15.67 3.71 0.66
CA PHE A 14 15.20 4.78 -0.24
C PHE A 14 14.60 6.00 0.48
N SER A 15 15.17 6.34 1.64
CA SER A 15 14.65 7.39 2.53
C SER A 15 14.74 8.82 1.96
N ARG A 16 15.43 9.05 0.84
CA ARG A 16 15.56 10.36 0.20
C ARG A 16 14.60 10.56 -0.96
N PHE A 17 13.61 9.68 -1.13
CA PHE A 17 12.70 9.68 -2.29
C PHE A 17 12.05 11.04 -2.57
N ARG A 18 11.72 11.86 -1.56
CA ARG A 18 11.18 13.22 -1.79
C ARG A 18 12.11 14.16 -2.57
N THR A 19 13.42 13.92 -2.52
CA THR A 19 14.43 14.77 -3.17
C THR A 19 15.25 14.05 -4.24
N SER A 20 15.01 12.75 -4.43
CA SER A 20 15.73 11.88 -5.36
C SER A 20 14.74 11.09 -6.20
N GLU A 21 14.54 11.51 -7.45
CA GLU A 21 13.69 10.81 -8.42
C GLU A 21 14.11 9.34 -8.57
N ALA A 22 15.41 9.04 -8.54
CA ALA A 22 15.91 7.68 -8.60
C ALA A 22 15.46 6.81 -7.42
N GLU A 23 15.43 7.37 -6.19
CA GLU A 23 14.94 6.65 -5.03
C GLU A 23 13.41 6.49 -5.05
N PHE A 24 12.69 7.49 -5.58
CA PHE A 24 11.25 7.37 -5.79
C PHE A 24 10.89 6.26 -6.79
N LEU A 25 11.55 6.21 -7.94
CA LEU A 25 11.36 5.13 -8.93
C LEU A 25 11.65 3.74 -8.33
N LEU A 26 12.61 3.64 -7.40
CA LEU A 26 12.90 2.39 -6.69
C LEU A 26 11.79 2.02 -5.70
N LEU A 27 11.17 2.98 -5.03
CA LEU A 27 9.99 2.75 -4.19
C LEU A 27 8.77 2.31 -4.99
N GLU A 28 8.55 2.91 -6.17
CA GLU A 28 7.50 2.48 -7.10
C GLU A 28 7.68 1.03 -7.56
N LEU A 29 8.90 0.50 -7.54
CA LEU A 29 9.18 -0.91 -7.84
C LEU A 29 9.09 -1.79 -6.59
N TYR A 30 9.50 -1.27 -5.44
CA TYR A 30 9.59 -2.00 -4.18
C TYR A 30 8.24 -2.43 -3.65
N TRP A 31 7.29 -1.49 -3.47
CA TRP A 31 6.00 -1.83 -2.87
C TRP A 31 5.17 -2.82 -3.69
N PRO A 32 5.10 -2.69 -5.04
CA PRO A 32 4.51 -3.74 -5.86
C PRO A 32 5.22 -5.09 -5.72
N ALA A 33 6.55 -5.13 -5.55
CA ALA A 33 7.27 -6.38 -5.35
C ALA A 33 6.89 -7.03 -4.01
N VAL A 34 6.84 -6.26 -2.91
CA VAL A 34 6.38 -6.71 -1.59
C VAL A 34 4.98 -7.33 -1.68
N ILE A 35 4.03 -6.62 -2.29
CA ILE A 35 2.64 -7.10 -2.38
C ILE A 35 2.54 -8.33 -3.29
N ARG A 36 3.20 -8.35 -4.46
CA ARG A 36 3.16 -9.50 -5.38
C ARG A 36 3.73 -10.76 -4.76
N GLU A 37 4.79 -10.64 -3.97
CA GLU A 37 5.35 -11.75 -3.20
C GLU A 37 4.32 -12.26 -2.19
N ALA A 38 3.64 -11.36 -1.45
CA ALA A 38 2.67 -11.71 -0.43
C ALA A 38 1.41 -12.41 -0.97
N ILE A 39 0.85 -11.91 -2.09
CA ILE A 39 -0.42 -12.41 -2.63
C ILE A 39 -0.23 -13.49 -3.71
N GLY A 40 1.00 -13.68 -4.19
CA GLY A 40 1.33 -14.65 -5.23
C GLY A 40 0.91 -14.24 -6.65
N PRO A 41 1.40 -14.98 -7.66
CA PRO A 41 1.25 -14.60 -9.07
C PRO A 41 -0.20 -14.67 -9.57
N GLU A 42 -1.01 -15.58 -9.03
CA GLU A 42 -2.40 -15.76 -9.45
C GLU A 42 -3.27 -14.55 -9.09
N ALA A 43 -3.18 -14.08 -7.84
CA ALA A 43 -3.89 -12.88 -7.39
C ALA A 43 -3.25 -11.60 -7.97
N GLY A 44 -1.92 -11.57 -8.06
CA GLY A 44 -1.18 -10.46 -8.65
C GLY A 44 -1.55 -10.15 -10.09
N ALA A 45 -1.91 -11.17 -10.88
CA ALA A 45 -2.37 -11.00 -12.26
C ALA A 45 -3.76 -10.35 -12.39
N LEU A 46 -4.53 -10.27 -11.30
CA LEU A 46 -5.88 -9.69 -11.26
C LEU A 46 -5.89 -8.25 -10.74
N VAL A 47 -4.73 -7.71 -10.38
CA VAL A 47 -4.58 -6.36 -9.84
C VAL A 47 -4.82 -5.32 -10.93
N VAL A 48 -5.71 -4.36 -10.64
CA VAL A 48 -5.96 -3.18 -11.47
C VAL A 48 -5.48 -1.94 -10.70
N PRO A 49 -4.57 -1.13 -11.26
CA PRO A 49 -4.11 0.09 -10.61
C PRO A 49 -5.26 1.11 -10.52
N LEU A 50 -5.33 1.84 -9.40
CA LEU A 50 -6.36 2.84 -9.12
C LEU A 50 -5.84 4.27 -9.15
N ALA A 51 -4.60 4.47 -8.73
CA ALA A 51 -3.90 5.75 -8.81
C ALA A 51 -2.42 5.49 -9.09
N GLU A 52 -1.80 6.41 -9.82
CA GLU A 52 -0.35 6.43 -9.97
C GLU A 52 0.29 6.74 -8.62
N ALA A 53 1.54 6.30 -8.44
CA ALA A 53 2.28 6.72 -7.27
C ALA A 53 2.55 8.23 -7.38
N ASP A 54 2.42 8.93 -6.26
CA ASP A 54 2.62 10.37 -6.17
C ASP A 54 3.68 10.63 -5.10
N GLN A 55 4.79 11.20 -5.55
CA GLN A 55 5.90 11.61 -4.69
C GLN A 55 5.50 12.74 -3.72
N ASP A 56 4.38 13.43 -3.99
CA ASP A 56 3.97 14.67 -3.33
C ASP A 56 5.14 15.67 -3.30
N SER A 57 5.71 15.94 -4.48
CA SER A 57 6.89 16.80 -4.66
C SER A 57 6.72 18.23 -4.13
N GLN A 58 5.48 18.63 -3.81
CA GLN A 58 5.14 19.93 -3.26
C GLN A 58 4.96 19.92 -1.72
N ASN A 59 5.14 18.77 -1.05
CA ASN A 59 4.97 18.57 0.40
C ASN A 59 3.60 19.02 0.95
N PHE A 60 2.52 18.83 0.18
CA PHE A 60 1.18 19.24 0.62
C PHE A 60 0.39 18.08 1.25
N GLY A 61 0.86 16.84 1.12
CA GLY A 61 0.13 15.66 1.58
C GLY A 61 1.00 14.46 1.92
N THR A 62 0.37 13.30 1.86
CA THR A 62 0.99 12.01 2.16
C THR A 62 1.25 11.28 0.83
N PRO A 63 2.52 10.99 0.48
CA PRO A 63 2.86 10.35 -0.78
C PRO A 63 2.12 9.04 -0.95
N VAL A 64 1.52 8.83 -2.12
CA VAL A 64 0.88 7.55 -2.47
C VAL A 64 1.95 6.69 -3.11
N LEU A 65 2.26 5.54 -2.51
CA LEU A 65 3.30 4.65 -3.05
C LEU A 65 2.69 3.49 -3.85
N LEU A 66 1.46 3.09 -3.51
CA LEU A 66 0.74 2.03 -4.18
C LEU A 66 -0.77 2.22 -4.01
N SER A 67 -1.54 2.01 -5.07
CA SER A 67 -3.00 2.08 -5.03
C SER A 67 -3.60 1.16 -6.08
N PHE A 68 -4.25 0.09 -5.64
CA PHE A 68 -4.84 -0.88 -6.56
C PHE A 68 -6.07 -1.57 -6.00
N TRP A 69 -6.74 -2.33 -6.86
CA TRP A 69 -7.90 -3.14 -6.54
C TRP A 69 -7.86 -4.51 -7.24
N ILE A 70 -8.60 -5.48 -6.73
CA ILE A 70 -8.82 -6.79 -7.36
C ILE A 70 -10.33 -6.96 -7.59
N PRO A 71 -10.83 -6.79 -8.83
CA PRO A 71 -12.26 -6.72 -9.11
C PRO A 71 -13.02 -7.96 -8.70
N ARG A 72 -12.39 -9.12 -8.90
CA ARG A 72 -12.98 -10.43 -8.66
C ARG A 72 -13.40 -10.64 -7.21
N ILE A 73 -12.75 -9.96 -6.26
CA ILE A 73 -13.01 -10.07 -4.83
C ILE A 73 -13.52 -8.76 -4.22
N GLY A 74 -13.59 -7.67 -4.99
CA GLY A 74 -14.10 -6.38 -4.51
C GLY A 74 -13.23 -5.70 -3.44
N ARG A 75 -11.94 -6.06 -3.38
CA ARG A 75 -10.98 -5.55 -2.38
C ARG A 75 -9.82 -4.80 -3.02
N GLY A 76 -9.33 -3.77 -2.36
CA GLY A 76 -8.17 -3.01 -2.80
C GLY A 76 -7.24 -2.64 -1.65
N LEU A 77 -6.03 -2.21 -2.02
CA LEU A 77 -5.02 -1.76 -1.08
C LEU A 77 -4.49 -0.41 -1.53
N ARG A 78 -4.35 0.48 -0.56
CA ARG A 78 -3.63 1.74 -0.70
C ARG A 78 -2.52 1.82 0.31
N LEU A 79 -1.32 2.10 -0.16
CA LEU A 79 -0.15 2.36 0.67
C LEU A 79 0.25 3.83 0.53
N LEU A 80 0.32 4.49 1.66
CA LEU A 80 0.80 5.86 1.81
C LEU A 80 2.13 5.85 2.56
N HIS A 81 3.03 6.76 2.22
CA HIS A 81 4.27 6.88 2.97
C HIS A 81 4.04 7.58 4.31
N ASN A 82 4.64 7.06 5.38
CA ASN A 82 4.65 7.75 6.66
C ASN A 82 5.80 8.75 6.73
N ASP A 83 5.53 10.01 6.37
CA ASP A 83 6.48 11.09 6.58
C ASP A 83 6.41 11.61 8.03
N PRO A 84 7.52 11.60 8.78
CA PRO A 84 7.58 12.41 9.98
C PRO A 84 7.47 13.90 9.60
N PRO A 85 6.84 14.74 10.45
CA PRO A 85 6.77 16.18 10.22
C PRO A 85 8.17 16.79 10.02
N ASP A 86 8.27 17.83 9.17
CA ASP A 86 9.53 18.52 8.88
C ASP A 86 10.30 18.89 10.17
N GLY A 87 11.50 18.33 10.33
CA GLY A 87 12.39 18.57 11.46
C GLY A 87 12.32 17.54 12.60
N GLU A 88 11.41 16.57 12.53
CA GLU A 88 11.39 15.42 13.44
C GLU A 88 12.14 14.24 12.82
N SER A 89 13.27 13.87 13.42
CA SER A 89 13.83 12.53 13.22
C SER A 89 13.12 11.59 14.17
N ARG A 90 12.29 10.68 13.66
CA ARG A 90 11.79 9.57 14.47
C ARG A 90 12.85 8.48 14.50
N SER A 91 13.14 8.00 15.70
CA SER A 91 14.06 6.88 15.93
C SER A 91 13.40 5.52 15.66
N GLU A 92 12.07 5.48 15.63
CA GLU A 92 11.26 4.27 15.57
C GLU A 92 10.37 4.28 14.32
N SER A 93 10.32 3.13 13.66
CA SER A 93 9.42 2.87 12.54
C SER A 93 7.97 2.80 13.00
N GLN A 94 7.05 3.19 12.12
CA GLN A 94 5.64 3.27 12.42
C GLN A 94 4.78 2.70 11.29
N LEU A 95 3.70 2.05 11.69
CA LEU A 95 2.72 1.43 10.82
C LEU A 95 1.33 1.76 11.32
N PHE A 96 0.53 2.39 10.47
CA PHE A 96 -0.89 2.60 10.69
C PHE A 96 -1.68 1.84 9.65
N ALA A 97 -2.78 1.20 10.03
CA ALA A 97 -3.60 0.43 9.12
C ALA A 97 -5.09 0.63 9.42
N SER A 98 -5.92 0.59 8.38
CA SER A 98 -7.37 0.59 8.53
C SER A 98 -8.01 -0.12 7.34
N ALA A 99 -9.10 -0.84 7.61
CA ALA A 99 -9.92 -1.50 6.60
C ALA A 99 -11.33 -0.91 6.60
N ALA A 100 -11.74 -0.31 5.48
CA ALA A 100 -13.03 0.37 5.39
C ALA A 100 -13.69 0.21 4.01
N ILE A 101 -15.00 0.49 3.94
CA ILE A 101 -15.70 0.59 2.65
C ILE A 101 -15.40 1.97 2.07
N ARG A 102 -14.77 2.00 0.90
CA ARG A 102 -14.61 3.20 0.09
C ARG A 102 -15.76 3.31 -0.91
N GLN A 103 -16.50 4.42 -0.81
CA GLN A 103 -17.44 4.83 -1.85
C GLN A 103 -16.66 5.50 -2.97
N GLN A 104 -16.83 5.01 -4.19
CA GLN A 104 -16.23 5.67 -5.35
C GLN A 104 -17.13 6.80 -5.85
N PRO A 105 -16.56 7.86 -6.45
CA PRO A 105 -17.36 8.89 -7.10
C PRO A 105 -18.29 8.26 -8.16
N PRO A 106 -19.55 8.73 -8.28
CA PRO A 106 -20.45 8.25 -9.33
C PRO A 106 -19.80 8.40 -10.71
N GLY A 107 -19.77 7.32 -11.49
CA GLY A 107 -19.22 7.34 -12.86
C GLY A 107 -17.69 7.21 -12.94
N TRP A 108 -17.01 6.87 -11.85
CA TRP A 108 -15.60 6.48 -11.93
C TRP A 108 -15.48 5.12 -12.63
N GLU A 109 -14.93 5.13 -13.84
CA GLU A 109 -14.66 3.93 -14.62
C GLU A 109 -13.31 3.34 -14.19
N LEU A 110 -13.29 2.05 -13.86
CA LEU A 110 -12.03 1.33 -13.69
C LEU A 110 -11.26 1.41 -15.01
N PRO A 111 -9.92 1.61 -14.98
CA PRO A 111 -9.11 1.49 -16.17
C PRO A 111 -9.22 0.05 -16.67
N ALA A 112 -10.04 -0.13 -17.69
CA ALA A 112 -10.17 -1.37 -18.41
C ALA A 112 -9.64 -1.13 -19.82
N ASP A 113 -9.10 -2.18 -20.41
CA ASP A 113 -8.77 -2.29 -21.83
C ASP A 113 -10.05 -2.20 -22.70
N GLY A 114 -10.81 -1.11 -22.57
CA GLY A 114 -12.02 -0.81 -23.34
C GLY A 114 -13.32 -1.50 -22.89
N GLN A 115 -13.38 -2.13 -21.71
CA GLN A 115 -14.62 -2.72 -21.18
C GLN A 115 -15.01 -2.10 -19.84
N SER A 116 -15.99 -1.19 -19.87
CA SER A 116 -16.65 -0.69 -18.66
C SER A 116 -17.22 -1.88 -17.89
N ALA A 117 -16.60 -2.23 -16.76
CA ALA A 117 -17.24 -3.09 -15.77
C ALA A 117 -18.49 -2.36 -15.22
N PRO A 118 -19.52 -3.08 -14.73
CA PRO A 118 -20.64 -2.43 -14.04
C PRO A 118 -20.10 -1.49 -12.96
N ALA A 119 -20.69 -0.30 -12.84
CA ALA A 119 -20.29 0.71 -11.87
C ALA A 119 -20.09 0.05 -10.50
N VAL A 120 -18.86 0.10 -9.99
CA VAL A 120 -18.60 -0.41 -8.65
C VAL A 120 -18.80 0.75 -7.70
N ASP A 121 -19.97 0.78 -7.08
CA ASP A 121 -20.31 1.85 -6.15
C ASP A 121 -19.56 1.74 -4.82
N ARG A 122 -19.02 0.55 -4.49
CA ARG A 122 -18.37 0.24 -3.21
C ARG A 122 -17.24 -0.78 -3.36
N MET A 123 -16.11 -0.49 -2.74
CA MET A 123 -15.01 -1.43 -2.58
C MET A 123 -14.58 -1.49 -1.11
N GLU A 124 -14.13 -2.65 -0.65
CA GLU A 124 -13.42 -2.74 0.62
C GLU A 124 -11.96 -2.35 0.37
N GLU A 125 -11.42 -1.40 1.13
CA GLU A 125 -10.05 -0.90 0.98
C GLU A 125 -9.29 -1.10 2.28
N LEU A 126 -8.12 -1.73 2.19
CA LEU A 126 -7.09 -1.69 3.21
C LEU A 126 -6.18 -0.49 2.93
N VAL A 127 -6.16 0.47 3.83
CA VAL A 127 -5.26 1.61 3.79
C VAL A 127 -4.15 1.39 4.80
N VAL A 128 -2.91 1.52 4.34
CA VAL A 128 -1.71 1.39 5.17
C VAL A 128 -0.86 2.64 5.03
N ILE A 129 -0.40 3.19 6.15
CA ILE A 129 0.56 4.29 6.20
C ILE A 129 1.83 3.72 6.83
N ALA A 130 2.90 3.67 6.04
CA ALA A 130 4.10 2.91 6.38
C ALA A 130 5.37 3.63 5.94
N ASP A 131 6.42 3.48 6.74
CA ASP A 131 7.79 3.72 6.28
C ASP A 131 8.34 2.52 5.49
N THR A 132 9.60 2.60 5.09
CA THR A 132 10.26 1.63 4.21
C THR A 132 11.16 0.64 4.95
N ASP A 133 11.03 0.55 6.27
CA ASP A 133 11.72 -0.45 7.08
C ASP A 133 11.31 -1.88 6.68
N PRO A 134 12.26 -2.84 6.57
CA PRO A 134 11.95 -4.23 6.23
C PRO A 134 10.90 -4.89 7.13
N ALA A 135 10.92 -4.62 8.44
CA ALA A 135 9.97 -5.20 9.37
C ALA A 135 8.56 -4.62 9.16
N VAL A 136 8.46 -3.35 8.77
CA VAL A 136 7.21 -2.72 8.36
C VAL A 136 6.70 -3.35 7.06
N ALA A 137 7.59 -3.55 6.08
CA ALA A 137 7.22 -4.19 4.82
C ALA A 137 6.71 -5.62 5.00
N ASP A 138 7.27 -6.39 5.95
CA ASP A 138 6.77 -7.72 6.31
C ASP A 138 5.37 -7.67 6.94
N ALA A 139 5.13 -6.72 7.84
CA ALA A 139 3.82 -6.51 8.43
C ALA A 139 2.76 -6.08 7.39
N VAL A 140 3.13 -5.18 6.47
CA VAL A 140 2.29 -4.78 5.32
C VAL A 140 1.96 -5.98 4.43
N ALA A 141 2.96 -6.82 4.12
CA ALA A 141 2.79 -8.02 3.32
C ALA A 141 1.81 -8.99 3.98
N GLU A 142 1.93 -9.23 5.28
CA GLU A 142 1.01 -10.10 6.01
C GLU A 142 -0.41 -9.54 6.04
N ALA A 143 -0.58 -8.25 6.33
CA ALA A 143 -1.87 -7.59 6.31
C ALA A 143 -2.54 -7.68 4.92
N ALA A 144 -1.76 -7.47 3.86
CA ALA A 144 -2.24 -7.60 2.48
C ALA A 144 -2.65 -9.04 2.15
N ARG A 145 -1.85 -10.03 2.56
CA ARG A 145 -2.16 -11.45 2.36
C ARG A 145 -3.44 -11.86 3.08
N LEU A 146 -3.60 -11.44 4.33
CA LEU A 146 -4.82 -11.66 5.11
C LEU A 146 -6.02 -11.03 4.41
N PHE A 147 -5.95 -9.72 4.11
CA PHE A 147 -7.09 -9.01 3.54
C PHE A 147 -7.46 -9.47 2.13
N LEU A 148 -6.49 -9.73 1.25
CA LEU A 148 -6.75 -9.99 -0.16
C LEU A 148 -6.99 -11.47 -0.46
N LEU A 149 -6.45 -12.40 0.34
CA LEU A 149 -6.55 -13.83 0.06
C LEU A 149 -7.40 -14.59 1.07
N LYS A 150 -7.58 -14.07 2.28
CA LYS A 150 -8.44 -14.69 3.28
C LYS A 150 -9.77 -13.95 3.26
N ASP A 151 -10.86 -14.72 3.16
CA ASP A 151 -12.23 -14.20 3.19
C ASP A 151 -12.61 -13.74 4.61
N ILE A 152 -11.80 -12.85 5.17
CA ILE A 152 -11.94 -12.26 6.50
C ILE A 152 -12.98 -11.15 6.41
N PRO A 153 -14.01 -11.13 7.27
CA PRO A 153 -14.96 -10.03 7.36
C PRO A 153 -14.27 -8.68 7.61
N LEU A 154 -14.80 -7.60 7.04
CA LEU A 154 -14.22 -6.27 7.18
C LEU A 154 -14.01 -5.83 8.64
N ALA A 155 -14.96 -6.15 9.52
CA ALA A 155 -14.86 -5.83 10.95
C ALA A 155 -13.69 -6.56 11.63
N ASP A 156 -13.45 -7.82 11.26
CA ASP A 156 -12.34 -8.62 11.79
C ASP A 156 -11.00 -8.11 11.25
N MET A 157 -10.97 -7.66 9.98
CA MET A 157 -9.79 -7.01 9.43
C MET A 157 -9.48 -5.68 10.12
N GLN A 158 -10.49 -4.85 10.42
CA GLN A 158 -10.27 -3.61 11.16
C GLN A 158 -9.75 -3.89 12.58
N ALA A 159 -10.30 -4.91 13.27
CA ALA A 159 -9.77 -5.31 14.58
C ALA A 159 -8.29 -5.75 14.51
N TYR A 160 -7.92 -6.51 13.47
CA TYR A 160 -6.51 -6.84 13.22
C TYR A 160 -5.65 -5.59 12.97
N CYS A 161 -6.17 -4.60 12.24
CA CYS A 161 -5.46 -3.33 12.02
C CYS A 161 -5.23 -2.57 13.33
N ASP A 162 -6.23 -2.52 14.21
CA ASP A 162 -6.13 -1.87 15.52
C ASP A 162 -5.07 -2.56 16.41
N GLU A 163 -5.03 -3.90 16.41
CA GLU A 163 -4.00 -4.67 17.13
C GLU A 163 -2.60 -4.43 16.56
N LEU A 164 -2.48 -4.41 15.22
CA LEU A 164 -1.22 -4.16 14.52
C LEU A 164 -0.69 -2.76 14.86
N GLU A 165 -1.53 -1.74 14.80
CA GLU A 165 -1.15 -0.37 15.16
C GLU A 165 -0.71 -0.28 16.63
N ALA A 166 -1.43 -0.93 17.56
CA ALA A 166 -1.06 -0.97 18.96
C ALA A 166 0.31 -1.64 19.21
N GLU A 167 0.66 -2.69 18.45
CA GLU A 167 1.98 -3.33 18.51
C GLU A 167 3.09 -2.37 18.08
N TRP A 168 2.88 -1.65 16.98
CA TRP A 168 3.89 -0.73 16.43
C TRP A 168 4.03 0.56 17.23
N LEU A 169 2.98 1.02 17.90
CA LEU A 169 3.05 2.15 18.84
C LEU A 169 3.72 1.80 20.17
N ALA A 170 3.89 0.51 20.48
CA ALA A 170 4.51 0.05 21.73
C ALA A 170 6.01 -0.27 21.61
N LYS A 171 6.57 -0.25 20.38
CA LYS A 171 7.99 -0.44 20.10
C LYS A 171 8.75 0.86 20.29
#